data_AF-A0A4U9HBR7-F1
#
_entry.id   AF-A0A4U9HBR7-F1
#
_cell.length_a   1.000
_cell.length_b   1.000
_cell.length_c   1.000
_cell.angle_alpha   90.00
_cell.angle_beta   90.00
_cell.angle_gamma   90.00
#
_symmetry.space_group_name_H-M   'P 1'
#
loop_
_entity.id
_entity.type
_entity.pdbx_description
1 polymer ?
#
loop_
_entity_poly.entity_id
_entity_poly.type
_entity_poly.pdbx_seq_one_letter_code
_entity_poly.pdbx_strand_id
1 'polypeptide(L)'
;MPAPPTLALAKQIGERGDLTVVTNDFVIAAYLLENSQCELIHTGGTVCRENRSCVGEAAAQALRQLFIDLAFISASSWSMRGLSTPSEDKVAVKKAIVDASRRRILLSDTSKYGKVATYLALPIAVFDAIITDSYLPDAAQTAIQQANITLHMTGE
;
A
#
# COMPACT_ATOMS: atom_id res chain seq x y z
N MET A 1 -1.29 17.49 -4.39
CA MET A 1 -0.44 16.31 -4.11
C MET A 1 -0.67 15.33 -5.27
N PRO A 2 0.37 14.68 -5.82
CA PRO A 2 0.18 13.67 -6.86
C PRO A 2 -0.70 12.53 -6.34
N ALA A 3 -1.47 11.91 -7.25
CA ALA A 3 -2.31 10.76 -6.92
C ALA A 3 -1.45 9.61 -6.35
N PRO A 4 -1.95 8.84 -5.39
CA PRO A 4 -1.21 7.69 -4.89
C PRO A 4 -1.06 6.65 -6.02
N PRO A 5 0.07 5.91 -6.10
CA PRO A 5 0.26 4.86 -7.10
C PRO A 5 -0.86 3.81 -7.11
N THR A 6 -1.49 3.59 -5.96
CA THR A 6 -2.65 2.70 -5.79
C THR A 6 -3.90 3.19 -6.53
N LEU A 7 -4.04 4.48 -6.87
CA LEU A 7 -5.12 4.95 -7.75
C LEU A 7 -4.95 4.46 -9.19
N ALA A 8 -3.71 4.38 -9.68
CA ALA A 8 -3.45 3.83 -11.00
C ALA A 8 -3.84 2.34 -11.05
N LEU A 9 -3.55 1.59 -9.98
CA LEU A 9 -4.02 0.22 -9.83
C LEU A 9 -5.55 0.14 -9.82
N ALA A 10 -6.23 0.98 -9.04
CA ALA A 10 -7.70 1.00 -8.98
C ALA A 10 -8.33 1.20 -10.37
N LYS A 11 -7.73 2.06 -11.21
CA LYS A 11 -8.14 2.25 -12.61
C LYS A 11 -7.98 1.01 -13.47
N GLN A 12 -6.92 0.23 -13.26
CA GLN A 12 -6.67 -1.01 -14.01
C GLN A 12 -7.61 -2.16 -13.61
N ILE A 13 -8.19 -2.11 -12.41
CA ILE A 13 -9.13 -3.13 -11.93
C ILE A 13 -10.60 -2.67 -11.97
N GLY A 14 -10.91 -1.50 -12.53
CA GLY A 14 -12.27 -0.94 -12.51
C GLY A 14 -13.32 -1.88 -13.10
N GLU A 15 -12.98 -2.62 -14.16
CA GLU A 15 -13.88 -3.56 -14.83
C GLU A 15 -14.03 -4.91 -14.09
N ARG A 16 -13.25 -5.16 -13.05
CA ARG A 16 -13.26 -6.41 -12.27
C ARG A 16 -14.36 -6.40 -11.20
N GLY A 17 -15.60 -6.57 -11.63
CA GLY A 17 -16.76 -6.69 -10.74
C GLY A 17 -16.80 -7.96 -9.88
N ASP A 18 -15.92 -8.91 -10.13
CA ASP A 18 -15.76 -10.16 -9.37
C ASP A 18 -14.91 -10.01 -8.10
N LEU A 19 -14.42 -8.81 -7.80
CA LEU A 19 -13.57 -8.52 -6.65
C LEU A 19 -14.36 -7.86 -5.51
N THR A 20 -13.89 -8.10 -4.28
CA THR A 20 -14.18 -7.23 -3.13
C THR A 20 -12.96 -6.37 -2.88
N VAL A 21 -13.11 -5.05 -2.96
CA VAL A 21 -12.04 -4.08 -2.74
C VAL A 21 -12.18 -3.45 -1.36
N VAL A 22 -11.13 -3.56 -0.55
CA VAL A 22 -11.03 -2.88 0.74
C VAL A 22 -10.06 -1.72 0.61
N THR A 23 -10.46 -0.51 0.99
CA THR A 23 -9.59 0.67 0.94
C THR A 23 -9.83 1.61 2.12
N ASN A 24 -8.79 2.29 2.58
CA ASN A 24 -8.91 3.40 3.53
C ASN A 24 -8.81 4.76 2.82
N ASP A 25 -8.68 4.79 1.50
CA ASP A 25 -8.43 5.99 0.69
C ASP A 25 -9.71 6.44 -0.01
N PHE A 26 -10.12 7.69 0.26
CA PHE A 26 -11.34 8.27 -0.28
C PHE A 26 -11.26 8.54 -1.79
N VAL A 27 -10.06 8.76 -2.34
CA VAL A 27 -9.88 8.97 -3.79
C VAL A 27 -10.09 7.65 -4.54
N ILE A 28 -9.56 6.56 -4.01
CA ILE A 28 -9.78 5.21 -4.57
C ILE A 28 -11.25 4.82 -4.43
N ALA A 29 -11.84 5.03 -3.26
CA ALA A 29 -13.25 4.70 -3.02
C ALA A 29 -14.18 5.45 -3.97
N ALA A 30 -13.99 6.77 -4.12
CA ALA A 30 -14.78 7.59 -5.05
C ALA A 30 -14.65 7.10 -6.50
N TYR A 31 -13.43 6.80 -6.94
CA TYR A 31 -13.22 6.29 -8.30
C TYR A 31 -13.96 4.96 -8.53
N LEU A 32 -13.84 4.00 -7.61
CA LEU A 32 -14.47 2.68 -7.77
C LEU A 32 -16.00 2.74 -7.64
N LEU A 33 -16.54 3.64 -6.81
CA LEU A 33 -17.98 3.90 -6.73
C LEU A 33 -18.58 4.31 -8.08
N GLU A 34 -17.83 5.08 -8.87
CA GLU A 34 -18.29 5.59 -10.16
C GLU A 34 -17.98 4.64 -11.33
N ASN A 35 -16.90 3.86 -11.24
CA ASN A 35 -16.31 3.17 -12.38
C ASN A 35 -16.23 1.65 -12.23
N SER A 36 -16.76 1.07 -11.15
CA SER A 36 -16.74 -0.38 -10.91
C SER A 36 -18.05 -0.91 -10.36
N GLN A 37 -18.26 -2.21 -10.54
CA GLN A 37 -19.35 -2.98 -9.92
C GLN A 37 -18.84 -3.89 -8.79
N CYS A 38 -17.56 -3.77 -8.40
CA CYS A 38 -16.98 -4.54 -7.30
C CYS A 38 -17.69 -4.25 -5.98
N GLU A 39 -17.70 -5.22 -5.07
CA GLU A 39 -18.06 -4.93 -3.69
C GLU A 39 -16.97 -4.02 -3.08
N LEU A 40 -17.38 -2.91 -2.47
CA LEU A 40 -16.45 -1.91 -1.95
C LEU A 40 -16.63 -1.72 -0.45
N ILE A 41 -15.55 -1.94 0.32
CA ILE A 41 -15.48 -1.74 1.75
C ILE A 41 -14.50 -0.60 2.04
N HIS A 42 -14.99 0.47 2.67
CA HIS A 42 -14.12 1.51 3.21
C HIS A 42 -13.84 1.24 4.69
N THR A 43 -12.57 1.29 5.13
CA THR A 43 -12.22 0.93 6.53
C THR A 43 -12.86 1.84 7.58
N GLY A 44 -13.23 3.07 7.19
CA GLY A 44 -13.69 4.11 8.11
C GLY A 44 -12.59 4.50 9.12
N GLY A 45 -12.96 5.25 10.16
CA GLY A 45 -12.03 5.73 11.19
C GLY A 45 -11.67 7.21 11.06
N THR A 46 -10.58 7.63 11.71
CA THR A 46 -10.18 9.04 11.77
C THR A 46 -9.70 9.54 10.41
N VAL A 47 -10.29 10.61 9.90
CA VAL A 47 -9.95 11.17 8.58
C VAL A 47 -8.67 12.00 8.66
N CYS A 48 -7.64 11.58 7.92
CA CYS A 48 -6.46 12.40 7.64
C CYS A 48 -6.67 13.18 6.33
N ARG A 49 -6.88 14.48 6.45
CA ARG A 49 -7.24 15.36 5.32
C ARG A 49 -6.12 15.48 4.29
N GLU A 50 -4.87 15.51 4.75
CA GLU A 50 -3.69 15.66 3.90
C GLU A 50 -3.54 14.49 2.92
N ASN A 51 -3.86 13.28 3.38
CA ASN A 51 -3.74 12.06 2.58
C ASN A 51 -5.07 11.60 1.98
N ARG A 52 -6.19 12.25 2.34
CA ARG A 52 -7.55 11.85 1.95
C ARG A 52 -7.81 10.37 2.26
N SER A 53 -7.42 9.95 3.46
CA SER A 53 -7.55 8.57 3.90
C SER A 53 -7.95 8.48 5.37
N CYS A 54 -8.49 7.35 5.79
CA CYS A 54 -8.67 7.03 7.20
C CYS A 54 -7.40 6.43 7.82
N VAL A 55 -7.09 6.83 9.06
CA VAL A 55 -5.92 6.42 9.84
C VAL A 55 -6.32 6.05 11.27
N GLY A 56 -5.36 5.56 12.05
CA GLY A 56 -5.54 5.26 13.47
C GLY A 56 -6.20 3.91 13.74
N GLU A 57 -6.46 3.67 15.02
CA GLU A 57 -6.84 2.34 15.52
C GLU A 57 -8.22 1.87 15.05
N ALA A 58 -9.19 2.77 14.85
CA ALA A 58 -10.51 2.39 14.32
C ALA A 58 -10.42 1.79 12.91
N ALA A 59 -9.62 2.41 12.02
CA ALA A 59 -9.36 1.88 10.67
C ALA A 59 -8.59 0.55 10.74
N ALA A 60 -7.65 0.45 11.67
CA ALA A 60 -6.88 -0.77 11.90
C ALA A 60 -7.78 -1.93 12.38
N GLN A 61 -8.73 -1.68 13.28
CA GLN A 61 -9.67 -2.70 13.77
C GLN A 61 -10.57 -3.23 12.66
N ALA A 62 -11.07 -2.37 11.78
CA ALA A 62 -11.85 -2.81 10.62
C ALA A 62 -11.05 -3.78 9.75
N LEU A 63 -9.76 -3.50 9.50
CA LEU A 63 -8.89 -4.39 8.73
C LEU A 63 -8.64 -5.74 9.42
N ARG A 64 -8.44 -5.76 10.75
CA ARG A 64 -8.18 -7.01 11.50
C ARG A 64 -9.36 -7.98 11.50
N GLN A 65 -10.56 -7.54 11.12
CA GLN A 65 -11.75 -8.40 11.03
C GLN A 65 -11.91 -9.07 9.66
N LEU A 66 -10.99 -8.81 8.72
CA LEU A 66 -11.06 -9.29 7.34
C LEU A 66 -9.97 -10.31 7.08
N PHE A 67 -10.25 -11.25 6.18
CA PHE A 67 -9.24 -12.09 5.54
C PHE A 67 -8.97 -11.54 4.15
N ILE A 68 -7.79 -10.99 3.92
CA ILE A 68 -7.43 -10.31 2.68
C ILE A 68 -6.49 -11.21 1.87
N ASP A 69 -6.88 -11.59 0.66
CA ASP A 69 -6.03 -12.43 -0.18
C ASP A 69 -4.77 -11.70 -0.66
N LEU A 70 -4.92 -10.42 -1.01
CA LEU A 70 -3.88 -9.61 -1.62
C LEU A 70 -3.98 -8.14 -1.18
N ALA A 71 -2.91 -7.62 -0.57
CA ALA A 71 -2.82 -6.22 -0.18
C ALA A 71 -1.74 -5.48 -0.99
N PHE A 72 -2.11 -4.32 -1.53
CA PHE A 72 -1.19 -3.34 -2.10
C PHE A 72 -0.98 -2.20 -1.11
N ILE A 73 0.25 -2.04 -0.64
CA ILE A 73 0.61 -1.09 0.42
C ILE A 73 1.52 -0.03 -0.19
N SER A 74 1.06 1.23 -0.20
CA SER A 74 1.86 2.35 -0.67
C SER A 74 2.84 2.86 0.40
N ALA A 75 3.91 3.53 -0.01
CA ALA A 75 4.92 4.08 0.89
C ALA A 75 5.10 5.60 0.72
N SER A 76 5.30 6.31 1.84
CA SER A 76 5.85 7.67 1.80
C SER A 76 7.38 7.67 1.65
N SER A 77 8.02 6.62 2.14
CA SER A 77 9.47 6.41 2.12
C SER A 77 9.75 4.94 2.41
N TRP A 78 10.73 4.34 1.75
CA TRP A 78 11.11 2.96 1.98
C TRP A 78 12.59 2.70 1.68
N SER A 79 13.13 1.64 2.28
CA SER A 79 14.47 1.11 2.01
C SER A 79 14.48 -0.39 2.34
N MET A 80 15.64 -1.04 2.25
CA MET A 80 15.79 -2.41 2.75
C MET A 80 15.59 -2.55 4.28
N ARG A 81 15.53 -1.44 5.04
CA ARG A 81 15.07 -1.49 6.43
C ARG A 81 13.55 -1.67 6.54
N GLY A 82 12.80 -1.28 5.51
CA GLY A 82 11.35 -1.31 5.46
C GLY A 82 10.72 0.04 5.10
N LEU A 83 9.40 0.13 5.31
CA LEU A 83 8.62 1.35 5.12
C LEU A 83 8.70 2.23 6.35
N SER A 84 9.00 3.50 6.14
CA SER A 84 8.88 4.53 7.17
C SER A 84 7.83 5.58 6.82
N THR A 85 7.29 6.22 7.84
CA THR A 85 6.27 7.27 7.72
C THR A 85 6.46 8.36 8.78
N PRO A 86 6.12 9.63 8.50
CA PRO A 86 6.18 10.68 9.51
C PRO A 86 4.97 10.67 10.46
N SER A 87 3.95 9.83 10.21
CA SER A 87 2.69 9.81 10.95
C SER A 87 2.53 8.49 11.70
N GLU A 88 2.53 8.56 13.03
CA GLU A 88 2.31 7.41 13.92
C GLU A 88 0.96 6.73 13.64
N ASP A 89 -0.11 7.50 13.41
CA ASP A 89 -1.46 6.98 13.15
C ASP A 89 -1.55 6.07 11.91
N LYS A 90 -0.64 6.24 10.94
CA LYS A 90 -0.56 5.35 9.77
C LYS A 90 0.08 4.01 10.08
N VAL A 91 0.89 3.91 11.13
CA VAL A 91 1.60 2.68 11.51
C VAL A 91 0.60 1.60 11.89
N ALA A 92 -0.42 1.92 12.69
CA ALA A 92 -1.44 0.96 13.12
C ALA A 92 -2.18 0.34 11.93
N VAL A 93 -2.61 1.17 10.97
CA VAL A 93 -3.32 0.71 9.76
C VAL A 93 -2.41 -0.17 8.90
N LYS A 94 -1.14 0.22 8.72
CA LYS A 94 -0.16 -0.55 7.94
C LYS A 94 0.15 -1.92 8.54
N LYS A 95 0.24 -2.00 9.88
CA LYS A 95 0.42 -3.28 10.57
C LYS A 95 -0.82 -4.16 10.43
N ALA A 96 -2.01 -3.58 10.66
CA ALA A 96 -3.27 -4.31 10.55
C ALA A 96 -3.50 -4.90 9.15
N ILE A 97 -3.22 -4.15 8.07
CA ILE A 97 -3.35 -4.71 6.72
C ILE A 97 -2.35 -5.85 6.46
N VAL A 98 -1.13 -5.77 7.01
CA VAL A 98 -0.14 -6.85 6.87
C VAL A 98 -0.61 -8.12 7.60
N ASP A 99 -1.11 -7.97 8.83
CA ASP A 99 -1.57 -9.09 9.65
C ASP A 99 -2.82 -9.76 9.06
N ALA A 100 -3.71 -8.98 8.44
CA ALA A 100 -4.92 -9.47 7.81
C ALA A 100 -4.71 -10.10 6.41
N SER A 101 -3.51 -9.94 5.82
CA SER A 101 -3.27 -10.28 4.42
C SER A 101 -2.43 -11.54 4.20
N ARG A 102 -2.90 -12.40 3.29
CA ARG A 102 -2.17 -13.59 2.84
C ARG A 102 -0.94 -13.23 1.99
N ARG A 103 -1.07 -12.28 1.06
CA ARG A 103 0.01 -11.74 0.24
C ARG A 103 0.09 -10.23 0.35
N ARG A 104 1.30 -9.70 0.51
CA ARG A 104 1.58 -8.27 0.76
C ARG A 104 2.54 -7.75 -0.31
N ILE A 105 2.09 -6.76 -1.05
CA ILE A 105 2.82 -6.13 -2.13
C ILE A 105 3.10 -4.68 -1.77
N LEU A 106 4.37 -4.29 -1.78
CA LEU A 106 4.75 -2.88 -1.74
C LEU A 106 4.56 -2.29 -3.14
N LEU A 107 3.78 -1.23 -3.26
CA LEU A 107 3.63 -0.46 -4.49
C LEU A 107 4.19 0.95 -4.28
N SER A 108 5.33 1.26 -4.88
CA SER A 108 5.99 2.57 -4.71
C SER A 108 6.88 2.91 -5.89
N ASP A 109 7.00 4.19 -6.21
CA ASP A 109 8.03 4.69 -7.12
C ASP A 109 9.43 4.73 -6.46
N THR A 110 10.47 4.78 -7.29
CA THR A 110 11.88 4.87 -6.89
C THR A 110 12.18 6.20 -6.18
N SER A 111 11.42 7.27 -6.44
CA SER A 111 11.61 8.56 -5.76
C SER A 111 11.42 8.46 -4.24
N LYS A 112 10.78 7.38 -3.74
CA LYS A 112 10.63 7.10 -2.30
C LYS A 112 11.71 6.18 -1.73
N TYR A 113 12.51 5.52 -2.56
CA TYR A 113 13.57 4.62 -2.12
C TYR A 113 14.73 5.39 -1.47
N GLY A 114 15.33 4.81 -0.42
CA GLY A 114 16.45 5.41 0.33
C GLY A 114 16.05 6.56 1.26
N LYS A 115 14.80 7.02 1.21
CA LYS A 115 14.26 8.00 2.14
C LYS A 115 13.89 7.34 3.46
N VAL A 116 14.06 8.06 4.56
CA VAL A 116 13.67 7.63 5.90
C VAL A 116 12.80 8.70 6.54
N ALA A 117 11.79 8.26 7.29
CA ALA A 117 10.92 9.10 8.08
C ALA A 117 10.88 8.61 9.55
N THR A 118 10.24 9.39 10.41
CA THR A 118 10.29 9.25 11.87
C THR A 118 9.95 7.86 12.39
N TYR A 119 8.90 7.23 11.87
CA TYR A 119 8.40 5.95 12.37
C TYR A 119 8.65 4.83 11.35
N LEU A 120 9.30 3.74 11.80
CA LEU A 120 9.35 2.50 11.03
C LEU A 120 7.96 1.82 11.11
N ALA A 121 7.23 1.81 9.99
CA ALA A 121 5.89 1.26 9.94
C ALA A 121 5.90 -0.26 9.77
N LEU A 122 6.67 -0.75 8.79
CA LEU A 122 6.73 -2.17 8.42
C LEU A 122 8.17 -2.53 8.02
N PRO A 123 8.76 -3.62 8.54
CA PRO A 123 10.05 -4.10 8.04
C PRO A 123 9.91 -4.66 6.62
N ILE A 124 10.98 -4.64 5.82
CA ILE A 124 10.89 -5.08 4.41
C ILE A 124 10.50 -6.56 4.27
N ALA A 125 10.87 -7.38 5.26
CA ALA A 125 10.66 -8.83 5.25
C ALA A 125 9.19 -9.26 5.33
N VAL A 126 8.24 -8.34 5.58
CA VAL A 126 6.81 -8.68 5.54
C VAL A 126 6.26 -8.74 4.11
N PHE A 127 6.98 -8.19 3.13
CA PHE A 127 6.51 -8.12 1.75
C PHE A 127 6.91 -9.35 0.96
N ASP A 128 5.97 -9.88 0.18
CA ASP A 128 6.22 -10.98 -0.75
C ASP A 128 6.71 -10.45 -2.11
N ALA A 129 6.30 -9.23 -2.45
CA ALA A 129 6.70 -8.57 -3.68
C ALA A 129 6.81 -7.05 -3.54
N ILE A 130 7.60 -6.44 -4.41
CA ILE A 130 7.75 -5.00 -4.60
C ILE A 130 7.46 -4.68 -6.07
N ILE A 131 6.59 -3.71 -6.30
CA ILE A 131 6.29 -3.13 -7.61
C ILE A 131 6.81 -1.70 -7.61
N THR A 132 7.71 -1.38 -8.55
CA THR A 132 8.32 -0.06 -8.69
C THR A 132 8.62 0.28 -10.15
N ASP A 133 8.99 1.53 -10.43
CA ASP A 133 9.44 1.97 -11.75
C ASP A 133 10.89 1.49 -12.03
N SER A 134 11.31 1.53 -13.29
CA SER A 134 12.57 0.92 -13.75
C SER A 134 13.86 1.66 -13.34
N TYR A 135 13.79 2.53 -12.32
CA TYR A 135 14.89 3.42 -11.90
C TYR A 135 15.58 2.98 -10.61
N LEU A 136 15.20 1.83 -10.04
CA LEU A 136 15.73 1.34 -8.76
C LEU A 136 17.23 0.96 -8.89
N PRO A 137 18.13 1.40 -7.99
CA PRO A 137 19.56 1.09 -8.08
C PRO A 137 19.85 -0.42 -8.05
N ASP A 138 20.83 -0.90 -8.83
CA ASP A 138 21.19 -2.32 -8.93
C ASP A 138 21.48 -2.98 -7.57
N ALA A 139 22.12 -2.23 -6.67
CA ALA A 139 22.39 -2.70 -5.30
C ALA A 139 21.09 -2.99 -4.52
N ALA A 140 20.05 -2.17 -4.72
CA ALA A 140 18.74 -2.38 -4.13
C ALA A 140 18.04 -3.58 -4.77
N GLN A 141 18.09 -3.71 -6.10
CA GLN A 141 17.53 -4.87 -6.80
C GLN A 141 18.16 -6.18 -6.30
N THR A 142 19.49 -6.21 -6.16
CA THR A 142 20.24 -7.34 -5.62
C THR A 142 19.82 -7.67 -4.19
N ALA A 143 19.70 -6.65 -3.33
CA ALA A 143 19.28 -6.85 -1.94
C ALA A 143 17.84 -7.38 -1.82
N ILE A 144 16.92 -6.95 -2.70
CA ILE A 144 15.54 -7.43 -2.77
C ILE A 144 15.51 -8.91 -3.17
N GLN A 145 16.29 -9.29 -4.19
CA GLN A 145 16.41 -10.69 -4.61
C GLN A 145 16.99 -11.58 -3.51
N GLN A 146 18.04 -11.12 -2.81
CA GLN A 146 18.64 -11.84 -1.68
C GLN A 146 17.68 -11.99 -0.49
N ALA A 147 16.72 -11.07 -0.33
CA ALA A 147 15.66 -11.17 0.66
C ALA A 147 14.52 -12.12 0.25
N ASN A 148 14.62 -12.80 -0.91
CA ASN A 148 13.56 -13.64 -1.51
C ASN A 148 12.24 -12.88 -1.75
N ILE A 149 12.33 -11.58 -2.04
CA ILE A 149 11.17 -10.75 -2.37
C ILE A 149 11.08 -10.63 -3.89
N THR A 150 9.90 -10.89 -4.45
CA THR A 150 9.71 -10.75 -5.91
C THR A 150 9.78 -9.28 -6.31
N LEU A 151 10.62 -8.92 -7.28
CA LEU A 151 10.69 -7.57 -7.82
C LEU A 151 9.99 -7.50 -9.18
N HIS A 152 8.98 -6.63 -9.29
CA HIS A 152 8.36 -6.26 -10.55
C HIS A 152 8.71 -4.81 -10.87
N MET A 153 9.35 -4.58 -12.01
CA MET A 153 9.61 -3.25 -12.52
C MET A 153 8.63 -2.95 -13.65
N THR A 154 7.97 -1.80 -13.60
CA THR A 154 7.13 -1.32 -14.69
C THR A 154 8.00 -0.56 -15.70
N GLY A 155 7.86 -0.91 -16.99
CA GLY A 155 8.42 -0.11 -18.09
C GLY A 155 7.67 1.22 -18.24
N GLU A 156 8.27 2.15 -19.00
CA GLU A 156 7.58 3.38 -19.44
C GLU A 156 6.38 3.08 -20.35
#